data_AF-A0A8J4USF4-F1
#
_entry.id   AF-A0A8J4USF4-F1
#
_cell.length_a   1.000
_cell.length_b   1.000
_cell.length_c   1.000
_cell.angle_alpha   90.00
_cell.angle_beta   90.00
_cell.angle_gamma   90.00
#
_symmetry.space_group_name_H-M   'P 1'
#
loop_
_entity.id
_entity.type
_entity.pdbx_description
1 polymer ?
#
loop_
_entity_poly.entity_id
_entity_poly.type
_entity_poly.pdbx_seq_one_letter_code
_entity_poly.pdbx_strand_id
1 'polypeptide(L)'
;MNQDALESDADSGQDMTEFNWDDHLEETGALSVPHHAFKHMDQGLQTGLTPGMKLEVPARGEPDGAYWVATIITTCGQLLLLRYEGYHDDRRADFWCDVITADLHPIGWSRQQGRPMRPPEGVREKHQDWESLLEKSLSESGSAPANLLEGAQRGCNPVDLLSPGLSVELVDKEDAEVVWGAVIEDNVGGRLRLRYAGTDGLSDTHSITWSFYLNPLLHLPGWAKEHGCTLRPPSVLLPLRTKEEWDEVRQAITDQPQDANISEEFYKDRPAISPHCFSEGMKLEAVDPVAPFTISPASVVKVFNDQFFLVRMDDMREEAERKGGSRLFVCHRDSPGILPAQWSFKNGVKLSPPLGYQGQDFDWADYLKQCEAEPAPQHCFPSDPSDQCFKESMMLEAVNPVCPQNIHVATVTKVKGQHIWIRLEGMKQPVPEIITHMDSMDIFPVSWCETNGYPLQYPRKPKVEKQKKIAVVQPERHRVPAKDSAPDALKQPLNSQTEMSQTNGKYSCPKIYFNHRCFSGPYLNKGRIAELPQCVGPGNCVLVLKE
;
A
#
# COMPACT_ATOMS: atom_id res chain seq x y z
N MET A 1 -30.22 -22.34 -5.50
CA MET A 1 -31.30 -21.69 -4.71
C MET A 1 -31.04 -20.19 -4.78
N ASN A 2 -32.09 -19.37 -4.84
CA ASN A 2 -32.04 -18.02 -5.40
C ASN A 2 -31.12 -17.04 -4.63
N GLN A 3 -30.53 -16.09 -5.38
CA GLN A 3 -29.53 -15.13 -4.88
C GLN A 3 -30.09 -13.74 -4.52
N ASP A 4 -31.33 -13.42 -4.89
CA ASP A 4 -31.87 -12.04 -4.85
C ASP A 4 -32.93 -11.79 -3.75
N ALA A 5 -32.58 -11.98 -2.47
CA ALA A 5 -33.52 -11.71 -1.37
C ALA A 5 -32.85 -11.36 -0.03
N LEU A 6 -32.05 -10.29 0.00
CA LEU A 6 -31.45 -9.59 1.16
C LEU A 6 -30.83 -8.30 0.56
N GLU A 7 -31.14 -7.06 0.95
CA GLU A 7 -31.83 -6.49 2.11
C GLU A 7 -32.72 -5.31 1.62
N SER A 8 -33.91 -5.11 2.21
CA SER A 8 -34.76 -3.94 1.91
C SER A 8 -34.71 -2.92 3.05
N ASP A 9 -34.54 -1.65 2.70
CA ASP A 9 -34.42 -0.54 3.66
C ASP A 9 -35.53 -0.45 4.71
N ALA A 10 -35.12 -0.16 5.94
CA ALA A 10 -35.96 0.41 6.98
C ALA A 10 -35.14 1.39 7.81
N ASP A 11 -35.20 2.67 7.42
CA ASP A 11 -34.65 3.80 8.17
C ASP A 11 -35.19 3.82 9.60
N SER A 12 -34.28 3.93 10.57
CA SER A 12 -34.58 4.51 11.87
C SER A 12 -33.34 5.21 12.42
N GLY A 13 -33.37 6.54 12.40
CA GLY A 13 -32.27 7.38 12.85
C GLY A 13 -31.78 7.05 14.26
N GLN A 14 -30.62 6.40 14.33
CA GLN A 14 -29.81 6.32 15.53
C GLN A 14 -28.46 6.94 15.25
N ASP A 15 -28.07 7.85 16.14
CA ASP A 15 -26.79 8.58 16.11
C ASP A 15 -25.62 7.59 15.95
N MET A 16 -25.07 7.50 14.74
CA MET A 16 -24.00 6.56 14.39
C MET A 16 -22.68 7.19 14.80
N THR A 17 -22.18 6.78 15.97
CA THR A 17 -20.76 6.98 16.30
C THR A 17 -19.94 6.27 15.24
N GLU A 18 -19.26 7.07 14.42
CA GLU A 18 -18.31 6.62 13.39
C GLU A 18 -17.27 5.68 14.02
N PHE A 19 -16.86 4.66 13.28
CA PHE A 19 -15.90 3.68 13.79
C PHE A 19 -14.53 4.34 13.95
N ASN A 20 -13.97 4.23 15.16
CA ASN A 20 -12.66 4.79 15.49
C ASN A 20 -11.68 3.65 15.82
N TRP A 21 -10.54 3.65 15.13
CA TRP A 21 -9.51 2.63 15.29
C TRP A 21 -8.77 2.71 16.63
N ASP A 22 -8.50 3.91 17.16
CA ASP A 22 -7.84 4.09 18.46
C ASP A 22 -8.72 3.50 19.57
N ASP A 23 -10.01 3.87 19.62
CA ASP A 23 -11.00 3.30 20.55
C ASP A 23 -11.07 1.76 20.43
N HIS A 24 -11.03 1.23 19.20
CA HIS A 24 -11.11 -0.20 18.96
C HIS A 24 -9.87 -0.97 19.43
N LEU A 25 -8.68 -0.43 19.17
CA LEU A 25 -7.41 -1.01 19.61
C LEU A 25 -7.25 -0.92 21.13
N GLU A 26 -7.68 0.19 21.76
CA GLU A 26 -7.71 0.32 23.22
C GLU A 26 -8.73 -0.63 23.88
N GLU A 27 -9.95 -0.76 23.34
CA GLU A 27 -10.97 -1.67 23.88
C GLU A 27 -10.63 -3.16 23.68
N THR A 28 -9.83 -3.52 22.67
CA THR A 28 -9.39 -4.90 22.41
C THR A 28 -8.04 -5.25 23.04
N GLY A 29 -7.21 -4.24 23.34
CA GLY A 29 -5.81 -4.42 23.74
C GLY A 29 -4.91 -4.91 22.60
N ALA A 30 -5.37 -4.81 21.36
CA ALA A 30 -4.62 -5.24 20.18
C ALA A 30 -3.63 -4.16 19.70
N LEU A 31 -2.69 -4.56 18.84
CA LEU A 31 -1.76 -3.65 18.17
C LEU A 31 -2.07 -3.63 16.67
N SER A 32 -1.89 -2.50 16.00
CA SER A 32 -1.91 -2.47 14.53
C SER A 32 -0.66 -3.16 13.96
N VAL A 33 -0.80 -3.76 12.78
CA VAL A 33 0.36 -4.16 11.98
C VAL A 33 1.10 -2.88 11.52
N PRO A 34 2.44 -2.79 11.64
CA PRO A 34 3.19 -1.61 11.22
C PRO A 34 3.01 -1.28 9.74
N HIS A 35 2.90 0.00 9.39
CA HIS A 35 2.62 0.46 8.02
C HIS A 35 3.67 -0.01 6.98
N HIS A 36 4.95 -0.08 7.38
CA HIS A 36 6.06 -0.57 6.55
C HIS A 36 6.06 -2.10 6.31
N ALA A 37 5.11 -2.83 6.90
CA ALA A 37 4.92 -4.25 6.63
C ALA A 37 4.14 -4.48 5.31
N PHE A 38 3.45 -3.45 4.80
CA PHE A 38 2.62 -3.50 3.60
C PHE A 38 3.40 -2.96 2.39
N LYS A 39 4.28 -3.78 1.81
CA LYS A 39 5.24 -3.35 0.77
C LYS A 39 4.60 -2.62 -0.42
N HIS A 40 3.40 -3.03 -0.83
CA HIS A 40 2.67 -2.40 -1.93
C HIS A 40 2.20 -0.97 -1.62
N MET A 41 2.02 -0.63 -0.33
CA MET A 41 1.71 0.74 0.11
C MET A 41 2.95 1.64 0.12
N ASP A 42 4.11 1.12 0.55
CA ASP A 42 5.38 1.87 0.52
C ASP A 42 5.85 2.14 -0.93
N GLN A 43 5.49 1.28 -1.87
CA GLN A 43 5.75 1.46 -3.30
C GLN A 43 4.83 2.52 -3.92
N GLY A 44 3.54 2.56 -3.58
CA GLY A 44 2.57 3.49 -4.20
C GLY A 44 2.57 4.94 -3.76
N LEU A 45 3.42 5.31 -2.80
CA LEU A 45 3.57 6.70 -2.35
C LEU A 45 4.66 7.49 -3.10
N GLN A 46 5.30 6.88 -4.11
CA GLN A 46 6.42 7.47 -4.83
C GLN A 46 5.95 8.22 -6.08
N THR A 47 6.26 9.52 -6.17
CA THR A 47 5.89 10.42 -7.28
C THR A 47 6.91 10.38 -8.43
N GLY A 48 7.62 9.25 -8.60
CA GLY A 48 8.75 9.10 -9.51
C GLY A 48 10.00 9.96 -9.19
N LEU A 49 9.86 11.04 -8.41
CA LEU A 49 10.92 11.95 -7.97
C LEU A 49 11.75 11.31 -6.85
N THR A 50 13.08 11.28 -7.03
CA THR A 50 13.99 10.64 -6.07
C THR A 50 15.04 11.61 -5.49
N PRO A 51 15.58 11.32 -4.29
CA PRO A 51 16.71 12.06 -3.74
C PRO A 51 17.90 12.08 -4.72
N GLY A 52 18.54 13.25 -4.85
CA GLY A 52 19.64 13.50 -5.77
C GLY A 52 19.23 14.07 -7.14
N MET A 53 17.95 14.01 -7.52
CA MET A 53 17.48 14.73 -8.71
C MET A 53 17.61 16.25 -8.51
N LYS A 54 17.83 16.98 -9.61
CA LYS A 54 17.95 18.44 -9.64
C LYS A 54 16.80 19.08 -10.41
N LEU A 55 16.38 20.27 -9.98
CA LEU A 55 15.31 21.04 -10.61
C LEU A 55 15.54 22.54 -10.41
N GLU A 56 14.82 23.37 -11.17
CA GLU A 56 14.85 24.83 -11.04
C GLU A 56 13.68 25.29 -10.16
N VAL A 57 13.96 26.18 -9.21
CA VAL A 57 12.95 26.81 -8.34
C VAL A 57 13.16 28.31 -8.25
N PRO A 58 12.12 29.11 -7.91
CA PRO A 58 12.26 30.53 -7.64
C PRO A 58 13.33 30.79 -6.56
N ALA A 59 14.25 31.70 -6.86
CA ALA A 59 15.26 32.18 -5.92
C ALA A 59 14.60 33.12 -4.90
N ARG A 60 14.26 32.59 -3.71
CA ARG A 60 13.57 33.37 -2.68
C ARG A 60 14.42 34.57 -2.25
N GLY A 61 13.86 35.78 -2.38
CA GLY A 61 14.51 37.04 -2.03
C GLY A 61 15.11 37.80 -3.22
N GLU A 62 15.22 37.19 -4.41
CA GLU A 62 15.73 37.87 -5.60
C GLU A 62 14.60 38.59 -6.37
N PRO A 63 14.86 39.79 -6.93
CA PRO A 63 13.91 40.49 -7.80
C PRO A 63 13.78 39.80 -9.18
N ASP A 64 12.82 40.28 -9.97
CA ASP A 64 12.52 39.86 -11.36
C ASP A 64 11.99 38.43 -11.55
N GLY A 65 11.74 37.68 -10.47
CA GLY A 65 11.32 36.28 -10.53
C GLY A 65 12.44 35.39 -11.07
N ALA A 66 13.65 35.60 -10.53
CA ALA A 66 14.82 34.79 -10.85
C ALA A 66 14.69 33.35 -10.32
N TYR A 67 15.40 32.43 -10.96
CA TYR A 67 15.42 31.01 -10.62
C TYR A 67 16.80 30.57 -10.13
N TRP A 68 16.87 29.45 -9.41
CA TRP A 68 18.12 28.79 -9.04
C TRP A 68 17.95 27.26 -9.03
N VAL A 69 19.07 26.55 -9.19
CA VAL A 69 19.06 25.09 -9.10
C VAL A 69 18.93 24.65 -7.64
N ALA A 70 18.07 23.66 -7.40
CA ALA A 70 17.97 22.96 -6.14
C ALA A 70 18.02 21.44 -6.37
N THR A 71 18.56 20.72 -5.39
CA THR A 71 18.63 19.26 -5.36
C THR A 71 17.62 18.71 -4.36
N ILE A 72 16.91 17.64 -4.74
CA ILE A 72 15.98 16.91 -3.87
C ILE A 72 16.80 16.17 -2.81
N ILE A 73 16.61 16.51 -1.54
CA ILE A 73 17.27 15.88 -0.39
C ILE A 73 16.46 14.68 0.11
N THR A 74 15.14 14.79 0.16
CA THR A 74 14.21 13.68 0.44
C THR A 74 12.83 13.98 -0.13
N THR A 75 12.03 12.94 -0.34
CA THR A 75 10.62 13.02 -0.76
C THR A 75 9.70 12.47 0.33
N CYS A 76 8.45 12.96 0.35
CA CYS A 76 7.39 12.53 1.26
C CYS A 76 6.05 12.70 0.54
N GLY A 77 5.73 11.76 -0.35
CA GLY A 77 4.63 11.91 -1.31
C GLY A 77 4.85 13.11 -2.23
N GLN A 78 3.92 14.07 -2.20
CA GLN A 78 3.96 15.32 -2.97
C GLN A 78 4.83 16.42 -2.33
N LEU A 79 5.42 16.18 -1.15
CA LEU A 79 6.34 17.11 -0.50
C LEU A 79 7.80 16.74 -0.81
N LEU A 80 8.57 17.71 -1.30
CA LEU A 80 10.01 17.62 -1.52
C LEU A 80 10.76 18.46 -0.48
N LEU A 81 11.77 17.89 0.17
CA LEU A 81 12.78 18.67 0.87
C LEU A 81 13.86 19.05 -0.13
N LEU A 82 14.01 20.34 -0.41
CA LEU A 82 14.93 20.87 -1.39
C LEU A 82 16.08 21.61 -0.70
N ARG A 83 17.28 21.53 -1.29
CA ARG A 83 18.43 22.38 -0.94
C ARG A 83 18.93 23.09 -2.19
N TYR A 84 19.07 24.41 -2.12
CA TYR A 84 19.71 25.18 -3.19
C TYR A 84 21.16 24.76 -3.42
N GLU A 85 21.57 24.67 -4.68
CA GLU A 85 22.95 24.36 -5.03
C GLU A 85 23.93 25.43 -4.52
N GLY A 86 25.07 24.96 -3.99
CA GLY A 86 26.08 25.77 -3.30
C GLY A 86 25.99 25.77 -1.76
N TYR A 87 24.92 25.27 -1.15
CA TYR A 87 24.86 25.09 0.32
C TYR A 87 25.54 23.81 0.85
N HIS A 88 25.94 22.89 -0.04
CA HIS A 88 26.58 21.61 0.31
C HIS A 88 25.81 20.84 1.41
N ASP A 89 26.40 20.59 2.58
CA ASP A 89 25.79 19.83 3.69
C ASP A 89 25.01 20.70 4.71
N ASP A 90 24.81 21.99 4.43
CA ASP A 90 24.15 22.93 5.34
C ASP A 90 22.62 22.70 5.40
N ARG A 91 22.21 21.70 6.18
CA ARG A 91 20.80 21.32 6.43
C ARG A 91 19.90 22.45 6.94
N ARG A 92 20.46 23.60 7.34
CA ARG A 92 19.68 24.78 7.76
C ARG A 92 19.12 25.58 6.59
N ALA A 93 19.66 25.35 5.38
CA ALA A 93 19.18 25.94 4.13
C ALA A 93 18.14 25.06 3.42
N ASP A 94 17.77 23.91 4.01
CA ASP A 94 16.76 23.01 3.46
C ASP A 94 15.36 23.61 3.64
N PHE A 95 14.52 23.51 2.62
CA PHE A 95 13.13 23.98 2.65
C PHE A 95 12.18 22.97 2.00
N TRP A 96 10.99 22.85 2.56
CA TRP A 96 9.93 22.03 1.97
C TRP A 96 9.21 22.81 0.87
N CYS A 97 8.98 22.14 -0.26
CA CYS A 97 8.09 22.55 -1.32
C CYS A 97 7.08 21.44 -1.62
N ASP A 98 5.88 21.83 -1.99
CA ASP A 98 4.80 20.95 -2.45
C ASP A 98 4.77 20.99 -3.98
N VAL A 99 4.81 19.83 -4.65
CA VAL A 99 4.98 19.76 -6.11
C VAL A 99 3.79 20.37 -6.86
N ILE A 100 2.58 20.32 -6.29
CA ILE A 100 1.35 20.81 -6.92
C ILE A 100 1.24 22.34 -6.79
N THR A 101 1.82 22.95 -5.75
CA THR A 101 1.66 24.39 -5.47
C THR A 101 2.91 25.24 -5.68
N ALA A 102 4.12 24.67 -5.63
CA ALA A 102 5.37 25.40 -5.86
C ALA A 102 5.76 25.46 -7.34
N ASP A 103 6.16 26.63 -7.85
CA ASP A 103 6.81 26.75 -9.17
C ASP A 103 8.10 25.89 -9.16
N LEU A 104 8.06 24.74 -9.82
CA LEU A 104 9.17 23.79 -9.96
C LEU A 104 9.29 23.44 -11.44
N HIS A 105 10.50 23.46 -11.99
CA HIS A 105 10.72 23.21 -13.42
C HIS A 105 11.92 22.29 -13.66
N PRO A 106 11.95 21.54 -14.78
CA PRO A 106 13.13 20.77 -15.17
C PRO A 106 14.32 21.69 -15.49
N ILE A 107 15.53 21.13 -15.41
CA ILE A 107 16.76 21.86 -15.72
C ILE A 107 16.75 22.34 -17.19
N GLY A 108 17.00 23.63 -17.38
CA GLY A 108 16.99 24.31 -18.68
C GLY A 108 15.70 25.07 -18.99
N TRP A 109 14.65 24.98 -18.17
CA TRP A 109 13.38 25.68 -18.39
C TRP A 109 13.52 27.20 -18.35
N SER A 110 14.20 27.75 -17.34
CA SER A 110 14.45 29.19 -17.18
C SER A 110 15.10 29.79 -18.43
N ARG A 111 16.09 29.07 -18.99
CA ARG A 111 16.77 29.44 -20.24
C ARG A 111 15.82 29.47 -21.45
N GLN A 112 14.86 28.55 -21.53
CA GLN A 112 13.84 28.54 -22.59
C GLN A 112 12.84 29.70 -22.43
N GLN A 113 12.44 30.02 -21.20
CA GLN A 113 11.49 31.10 -20.89
C GLN A 113 12.16 32.49 -20.76
N GLY A 114 13.46 32.61 -21.00
CA GLY A 114 14.21 33.85 -20.84
C GLY A 114 14.29 34.38 -19.40
N ARG A 115 14.12 33.52 -18.40
CA ARG A 115 14.22 33.85 -16.97
C ARG A 115 15.68 33.88 -16.52
N PRO A 116 16.09 34.85 -15.68
CA PRO A 116 17.44 34.92 -15.17
C PRO A 116 17.68 33.87 -14.08
N MET A 117 18.82 33.17 -14.15
CA MET A 117 19.33 32.36 -13.03
C MET A 117 20.13 33.26 -12.08
N ARG A 118 19.78 33.29 -10.79
CA ARG A 118 20.52 34.04 -9.76
C ARG A 118 20.65 33.26 -8.46
N PRO A 119 21.85 33.21 -7.84
CA PRO A 119 22.04 32.54 -6.57
C PRO A 119 21.31 33.26 -5.43
N PRO A 120 20.66 32.53 -4.50
CA PRO A 120 20.20 33.08 -3.23
C PRO A 120 21.35 33.75 -2.46
N GLU A 121 21.01 34.72 -1.61
CA GLU A 121 21.99 35.57 -0.90
C GLU A 121 23.10 34.77 -0.19
N GLY A 122 22.74 33.75 0.61
CA GLY A 122 23.72 32.90 1.31
C GLY A 122 24.54 31.95 0.42
N VAL A 123 24.20 31.79 -0.88
CA VAL A 123 25.09 31.15 -1.88
C VAL A 123 26.07 32.19 -2.42
N ARG A 124 25.55 33.38 -2.79
CA ARG A 124 26.33 34.52 -3.31
C ARG A 124 27.40 35.01 -2.32
N GLU A 125 27.12 34.99 -1.02
CA GLU A 125 28.10 35.31 0.02
C GLU A 125 29.21 34.27 0.15
N LYS A 126 28.89 32.99 -0.06
CA LYS A 126 29.82 31.85 0.09
C LYS A 126 30.65 31.60 -1.16
N HIS A 127 30.11 31.89 -2.35
CA HIS A 127 30.71 31.58 -3.65
C HIS A 127 30.78 32.82 -4.55
N GLN A 128 31.97 33.40 -4.69
CA GLN A 128 32.20 34.54 -5.60
C GLN A 128 32.08 34.15 -7.08
N ASP A 129 32.44 32.92 -7.42
CA ASP A 129 32.28 32.32 -8.76
C ASP A 129 31.10 31.33 -8.76
N TRP A 130 29.91 31.86 -8.58
CA TRP A 130 28.66 31.09 -8.65
C TRP A 130 28.28 30.72 -10.09
N GLU A 131 28.87 31.37 -11.09
CA GLU A 131 28.68 31.06 -12.52
C GLU A 131 29.30 29.69 -12.84
N SER A 132 30.55 29.44 -12.42
CA SER A 132 31.18 28.12 -12.56
C SER A 132 30.44 27.01 -11.78
N LEU A 133 29.91 27.33 -10.59
CA LEU A 133 29.05 26.42 -9.82
C LEU A 133 27.78 26.05 -10.60
N LEU A 134 27.13 27.03 -11.23
CA LEU A 134 25.93 26.82 -12.04
C LEU A 134 26.25 25.98 -13.29
N GLU A 135 27.31 26.31 -14.04
CA GLU A 135 27.73 25.52 -15.21
C GLU A 135 28.02 24.06 -14.85
N LYS A 136 28.67 23.81 -13.70
CA LYS A 136 28.87 22.46 -13.18
C LYS A 136 27.53 21.78 -12.89
N SER A 137 26.62 22.43 -12.18
CA SER A 137 25.33 21.80 -11.84
C SER A 137 24.38 21.63 -13.03
N LEU A 138 24.55 22.39 -14.11
CA LEU A 138 23.79 22.24 -15.36
C LEU A 138 24.39 21.18 -16.29
N SER A 139 25.68 20.82 -16.11
CA SER A 139 26.35 19.75 -16.86
C SER A 139 26.32 18.39 -16.14
N GLU A 140 26.02 18.36 -14.85
CA GLU A 140 25.72 17.14 -14.10
C GLU A 140 24.38 16.51 -14.56
N SER A 141 24.43 15.25 -14.99
CA SER A 141 23.24 14.47 -15.33
C SER A 141 22.38 14.17 -14.10
N GLY A 142 21.12 14.61 -14.09
CA GLY A 142 20.19 14.33 -13.00
C GLY A 142 18.96 15.23 -12.92
N SER A 143 18.51 15.86 -14.02
CA SER A 143 17.27 16.65 -13.99
C SER A 143 16.09 15.77 -13.59
N ALA A 144 15.23 16.29 -12.72
CA ALA A 144 13.88 15.77 -12.55
C ALA A 144 13.14 15.78 -13.91
N PRO A 145 12.34 14.75 -14.23
CA PRO A 145 11.54 14.70 -15.45
C PRO A 145 10.52 15.84 -15.53
N ALA A 146 10.35 16.40 -16.72
CA ALA A 146 9.47 17.56 -16.95
C ALA A 146 8.00 17.26 -16.61
N ASN A 147 7.52 16.07 -16.96
CA ASN A 147 6.14 15.66 -16.75
C ASN A 147 5.74 15.55 -15.26
N LEU A 148 6.70 15.26 -14.37
CA LEU A 148 6.46 15.19 -12.92
C LEU A 148 6.40 16.58 -12.26
N LEU A 149 6.96 17.60 -12.92
CA LEU A 149 7.03 18.98 -12.43
C LEU A 149 6.04 19.91 -13.14
N GLU A 150 5.55 19.55 -14.32
CA GLU A 150 4.75 20.40 -15.21
C GLU A 150 3.57 19.66 -15.86
N GLY A 151 2.53 20.40 -16.23
CA GLY A 151 1.39 19.85 -16.96
C GLY A 151 0.46 18.99 -16.08
N ALA A 152 -0.20 18.02 -16.71
CA ALA A 152 -1.28 17.24 -16.10
C ALA A 152 -0.80 16.13 -15.14
N GLN A 153 0.47 15.71 -15.24
CA GLN A 153 1.08 14.68 -14.39
C GLN A 153 1.86 15.27 -13.20
N ARG A 154 1.80 16.59 -13.01
CA ARG A 154 2.57 17.33 -12.02
C ARG A 154 2.21 16.91 -10.59
N GLY A 155 3.17 16.30 -9.89
CA GLY A 155 2.98 15.77 -8.53
C GLY A 155 2.06 14.55 -8.46
N CYS A 156 1.68 13.98 -9.59
CA CYS A 156 1.01 12.69 -9.63
C CYS A 156 1.98 11.60 -9.16
N ASN A 157 1.45 10.61 -8.43
CA ASN A 157 2.06 9.30 -8.30
C ASN A 157 1.42 8.34 -9.33
N PRO A 158 1.94 7.10 -9.52
CA PRO A 158 1.36 6.13 -10.44
C PRO A 158 -0.12 5.79 -10.19
N VAL A 159 -0.64 5.97 -8.97
CA VAL A 159 -2.07 5.81 -8.66
C VAL A 159 -2.88 6.96 -9.25
N ASP A 160 -2.43 8.20 -9.13
CA ASP A 160 -3.13 9.39 -9.65
C ASP A 160 -3.28 9.36 -11.18
N LEU A 161 -2.35 8.72 -11.89
CA LEU A 161 -2.40 8.52 -13.35
C LEU A 161 -3.55 7.59 -13.79
N LEU A 162 -3.99 6.70 -12.91
CA LEU A 162 -4.96 5.64 -13.19
C LEU A 162 -6.39 6.12 -12.88
N SER A 163 -6.78 7.20 -13.53
CA SER A 163 -8.08 7.84 -13.33
C SER A 163 -9.25 7.04 -13.94
N PRO A 164 -10.48 7.16 -13.39
CA PRO A 164 -11.67 6.54 -13.97
C PRO A 164 -11.91 6.92 -15.43
N GLY A 165 -12.28 5.95 -16.24
CA GLY A 165 -12.43 6.05 -17.70
C GLY A 165 -11.18 5.65 -18.50
N LEU A 166 -10.02 5.49 -17.86
CA LEU A 166 -8.82 4.99 -18.52
C LEU A 166 -8.91 3.49 -18.81
N SER A 167 -8.47 3.08 -20.01
CA SER A 167 -8.40 1.68 -20.42
C SER A 167 -7.12 1.01 -19.93
N VAL A 168 -7.24 -0.27 -19.58
CA VAL A 168 -6.14 -1.16 -19.20
C VAL A 168 -6.29 -2.51 -19.89
N GLU A 169 -5.22 -3.27 -19.96
CA GLU A 169 -5.19 -4.65 -20.43
C GLU A 169 -4.95 -5.60 -19.24
N LEU A 170 -5.73 -6.67 -19.16
CA LEU A 170 -5.66 -7.67 -18.09
C LEU A 170 -5.30 -9.03 -18.67
N VAL A 171 -4.20 -9.62 -18.20
CA VAL A 171 -3.88 -11.02 -18.45
C VAL A 171 -4.94 -11.89 -17.77
N ASP A 172 -5.41 -12.93 -18.47
CA ASP A 172 -6.42 -13.86 -17.94
C ASP A 172 -5.83 -14.66 -16.76
N LYS A 173 -6.63 -14.81 -15.70
CA LYS A 173 -6.19 -15.49 -14.46
C LYS A 173 -5.91 -16.97 -14.69
N GLU A 174 -6.45 -17.59 -15.74
CA GLU A 174 -6.30 -19.01 -16.08
C GLU A 174 -5.38 -19.24 -17.30
N ASP A 175 -4.96 -18.20 -18.03
CA ASP A 175 -4.14 -18.33 -19.25
C ASP A 175 -3.27 -17.09 -19.51
N ALA A 176 -1.96 -17.19 -19.27
CA ALA A 176 -1.02 -16.06 -19.42
C ALA A 176 -0.79 -15.62 -20.88
N GLU A 177 -1.22 -16.43 -21.86
CA GLU A 177 -1.18 -16.05 -23.28
C GLU A 177 -2.43 -15.27 -23.71
N VAL A 178 -3.44 -15.15 -22.84
CA VAL A 178 -4.70 -14.46 -23.12
C VAL A 178 -4.77 -13.15 -22.35
N VAL A 179 -5.21 -12.10 -23.04
CA VAL A 179 -5.40 -10.75 -22.48
C VAL A 179 -6.78 -10.23 -22.89
N TRP A 180 -7.39 -9.38 -22.08
CA TRP A 180 -8.57 -8.60 -22.47
C TRP A 180 -8.52 -7.16 -21.97
N GLY A 181 -9.17 -6.26 -22.71
CA GLY A 181 -9.35 -4.88 -22.29
C GLY A 181 -10.33 -4.75 -21.14
N ALA A 182 -10.07 -3.79 -20.25
CA ALA A 182 -10.98 -3.33 -19.22
C ALA A 182 -10.88 -1.80 -19.06
N VAL A 183 -11.88 -1.19 -18.43
CA VAL A 183 -11.90 0.23 -18.11
C VAL A 183 -11.91 0.39 -16.59
N ILE A 184 -11.11 1.33 -16.08
CA ILE A 184 -11.14 1.72 -14.67
C ILE A 184 -12.46 2.44 -14.38
N GLU A 185 -13.33 1.85 -13.57
CA GLU A 185 -14.54 2.52 -13.09
C GLU A 185 -14.28 3.36 -11.84
N ASP A 186 -13.35 2.92 -11.00
CA ASP A 186 -12.95 3.59 -9.77
C ASP A 186 -11.51 3.21 -9.40
N ASN A 187 -10.81 4.11 -8.71
CA ASN A 187 -9.47 3.90 -8.19
C ASN A 187 -9.35 4.59 -6.83
N VAL A 188 -9.25 3.78 -5.78
CA VAL A 188 -9.14 4.25 -4.40
C VAL A 188 -7.84 3.73 -3.80
N GLY A 189 -6.87 4.62 -3.58
CA GLY A 189 -5.57 4.28 -2.99
C GLY A 189 -4.77 3.22 -3.74
N GLY A 190 -4.96 3.09 -5.05
CA GLY A 190 -4.31 2.08 -5.90
C GLY A 190 -5.12 0.79 -6.07
N ARG A 191 -6.26 0.65 -5.37
CA ARG A 191 -7.22 -0.43 -5.56
C ARG A 191 -8.19 -0.04 -6.68
N LEU A 192 -8.08 -0.71 -7.82
CA LEU A 192 -8.85 -0.47 -9.02
C LEU A 192 -10.10 -1.35 -9.06
N ARG A 193 -11.26 -0.74 -9.36
CA ARG A 193 -12.49 -1.40 -9.78
C ARG A 193 -12.52 -1.39 -11.32
N LEU A 194 -12.38 -2.55 -11.94
CA LEU A 194 -12.21 -2.69 -13.39
C LEU A 194 -13.45 -3.35 -14.00
N ARG A 195 -14.06 -2.73 -15.02
CA ARG A 195 -15.10 -3.35 -15.85
C ARG A 195 -14.49 -3.88 -17.14
N TYR A 196 -14.71 -5.15 -17.46
CA TYR A 196 -14.24 -5.72 -18.73
C TYR A 196 -14.89 -5.04 -19.94
N ALA A 197 -14.10 -4.71 -20.95
CA ALA A 197 -14.57 -4.02 -22.16
C ALA A 197 -15.67 -4.85 -22.86
N GLY A 198 -16.73 -4.16 -23.30
CA GLY A 198 -17.90 -4.79 -23.92
C GLY A 198 -18.94 -5.35 -22.94
N THR A 199 -18.77 -5.14 -21.63
CA THR A 199 -19.74 -5.58 -20.60
C THR A 199 -20.63 -4.44 -20.07
N ASP A 200 -20.69 -3.33 -20.80
CA ASP A 200 -21.51 -2.16 -20.47
C ASP A 200 -23.00 -2.53 -20.36
N GLY A 201 -23.62 -2.17 -19.24
CA GLY A 201 -25.01 -2.51 -18.93
C GLY A 201 -25.26 -3.96 -18.50
N LEU A 202 -24.22 -4.81 -18.42
CA LEU A 202 -24.33 -6.16 -17.84
C LEU A 202 -24.15 -6.15 -16.32
N SER A 203 -24.62 -7.20 -15.64
CA SER A 203 -24.51 -7.36 -14.19
C SER A 203 -23.05 -7.41 -13.72
N ASP A 204 -22.73 -6.64 -12.67
CA ASP A 204 -21.38 -6.54 -12.09
C ASP A 204 -20.74 -7.89 -11.72
N THR A 205 -21.53 -8.91 -11.37
CA THR A 205 -21.09 -10.25 -10.90
C THR A 205 -20.01 -10.93 -11.76
N HIS A 206 -20.06 -10.75 -13.08
CA HIS A 206 -19.06 -11.29 -14.01
C HIS A 206 -18.29 -10.17 -14.73
N SER A 207 -18.91 -9.00 -14.88
CA SER A 207 -18.37 -7.84 -15.60
C SER A 207 -17.24 -7.13 -14.88
N ILE A 208 -17.18 -7.24 -13.54
CA ILE A 208 -16.21 -6.53 -12.71
C ILE A 208 -15.16 -7.47 -12.13
N THR A 209 -13.91 -7.02 -12.16
CA THR A 209 -12.81 -7.56 -11.35
C THR A 209 -12.16 -6.44 -10.54
N TRP A 210 -11.62 -6.80 -9.38
CA TRP A 210 -10.78 -5.91 -8.58
C TRP A 210 -9.31 -6.27 -8.76
N SER A 211 -8.43 -5.28 -8.74
CA SER A 211 -6.98 -5.46 -8.73
C SER A 211 -6.31 -4.28 -8.07
N PHE A 212 -5.18 -4.50 -7.40
CA PHE A 212 -4.27 -3.41 -7.08
C PHE A 212 -3.42 -3.06 -8.32
N TYR A 213 -2.98 -1.81 -8.46
CA TYR A 213 -2.32 -1.34 -9.68
C TYR A 213 -0.91 -1.92 -9.91
N LEU A 214 -0.24 -2.39 -8.85
CA LEU A 214 1.05 -3.09 -8.92
C LEU A 214 0.93 -4.57 -9.34
N ASN A 215 -0.29 -5.08 -9.57
CA ASN A 215 -0.49 -6.46 -10.00
C ASN A 215 0.28 -6.72 -11.31
N PRO A 216 1.18 -7.71 -11.37
CA PRO A 216 1.96 -8.02 -12.57
C PRO A 216 1.13 -8.41 -13.79
N LEU A 217 -0.15 -8.77 -13.62
CA LEU A 217 -1.09 -9.16 -14.67
C LEU A 217 -1.92 -7.98 -15.24
N LEU A 218 -1.68 -6.75 -14.77
CA LEU A 218 -2.34 -5.53 -15.24
C LEU A 218 -1.36 -4.72 -16.11
N HIS A 219 -1.77 -4.30 -17.30
CA HIS A 219 -0.94 -3.56 -18.25
C HIS A 219 -1.66 -2.37 -18.88
N LEU A 220 -0.93 -1.50 -19.56
CA LEU A 220 -1.49 -0.42 -20.37
C LEU A 220 -1.87 -0.94 -21.79
N PRO A 221 -2.78 -0.26 -22.51
CA PRO A 221 -3.21 -0.66 -23.85
C PRO A 221 -2.06 -0.86 -24.84
N GLY A 222 -2.13 -1.95 -25.61
CA GLY A 222 -1.15 -2.38 -26.61
C GLY A 222 -0.11 -3.38 -26.10
N TRP A 223 -0.02 -3.62 -24.79
CA TRP A 223 0.92 -4.59 -24.21
C TRP A 223 0.74 -6.00 -24.80
N ALA A 224 -0.51 -6.45 -24.96
CA ALA A 224 -0.85 -7.73 -25.58
C ALA A 224 -0.31 -7.86 -27.00
N LYS A 225 -0.35 -6.77 -27.79
CA LYS A 225 0.15 -6.73 -29.17
C LYS A 225 1.68 -6.78 -29.22
N GLU A 226 2.34 -6.11 -28.28
CA GLU A 226 3.81 -6.13 -28.14
C GLU A 226 4.34 -7.51 -27.71
N HIS A 227 3.59 -8.22 -26.87
CA HIS A 227 3.98 -9.53 -26.32
C HIS A 227 3.40 -10.72 -27.11
N GLY A 228 2.62 -10.47 -28.16
CA GLY A 228 2.02 -11.50 -29.02
C GLY A 228 0.87 -12.28 -28.38
N CYS A 229 0.25 -11.74 -27.33
CA CYS A 229 -0.86 -12.36 -26.60
C CYS A 229 -2.16 -12.36 -27.43
N THR A 230 -3.02 -13.33 -27.14
CA THR A 230 -4.34 -13.46 -27.76
C THR A 230 -5.34 -12.55 -27.05
N LEU A 231 -5.84 -11.53 -27.76
CA LEU A 231 -6.87 -10.63 -27.24
C LEU A 231 -8.25 -11.34 -27.25
N ARG A 232 -8.67 -11.95 -26.13
CA ARG A 232 -9.92 -12.70 -25.98
C ARG A 232 -10.55 -12.43 -24.60
N PRO A 233 -11.88 -12.23 -24.49
CA PRO A 233 -12.53 -12.05 -23.20
C PRO A 233 -12.41 -13.31 -22.32
N PRO A 234 -12.34 -13.16 -20.98
CA PRO A 234 -12.36 -14.28 -20.03
C PRO A 234 -13.43 -15.34 -20.33
N SER A 235 -13.11 -16.59 -20.01
CA SER A 235 -13.96 -17.77 -20.29
C SER A 235 -15.41 -17.60 -19.80
N VAL A 236 -15.59 -17.00 -18.63
CA VAL A 236 -16.88 -16.70 -17.99
C VAL A 236 -17.73 -15.66 -18.75
N LEU A 237 -17.11 -14.79 -19.54
CA LEU A 237 -17.82 -13.76 -20.33
C LEU A 237 -18.27 -14.26 -21.71
N LEU A 238 -17.62 -15.30 -22.26
CA LEU A 238 -17.92 -15.81 -23.60
C LEU A 238 -19.42 -16.10 -23.84
N PRO A 239 -20.20 -16.66 -22.89
CA PRO A 239 -21.63 -16.92 -23.11
C PRO A 239 -22.54 -15.69 -23.10
N LEU A 240 -22.04 -14.50 -22.74
CA LEU A 240 -22.86 -13.30 -22.53
C LEU A 240 -23.15 -12.51 -23.81
N ARG A 241 -22.41 -12.78 -24.90
CA ARG A 241 -22.48 -12.09 -26.19
C ARG A 241 -22.15 -13.03 -27.34
N THR A 242 -22.49 -12.65 -28.57
CA THR A 242 -22.10 -13.39 -29.77
C THR A 242 -20.61 -13.25 -30.07
N LYS A 243 -20.09 -14.08 -30.98
CA LYS A 243 -18.70 -13.97 -31.42
C LYS A 243 -18.47 -12.65 -32.16
N GLU A 244 -19.43 -12.26 -32.99
CA GLU A 244 -19.38 -11.04 -33.80
C GLU A 244 -19.34 -9.79 -32.92
N GLU A 245 -20.15 -9.74 -31.85
CA GLU A 245 -20.13 -8.68 -30.85
C GLU A 245 -18.79 -8.62 -30.08
N TRP A 246 -18.16 -9.77 -29.81
CA TRP A 246 -16.82 -9.80 -29.21
C TRP A 246 -15.70 -9.42 -30.19
N ASP A 247 -15.87 -9.71 -31.48
CA ASP A 247 -14.93 -9.32 -32.53
C ASP A 247 -14.95 -7.79 -32.74
N GLU A 248 -16.12 -7.15 -32.67
CA GLU A 248 -16.27 -5.67 -32.63
C GLU A 248 -15.56 -5.04 -31.43
N VAL A 249 -15.76 -5.59 -30.22
CA VAL A 249 -15.07 -5.10 -29.01
C VAL A 249 -13.56 -5.31 -29.10
N ARG A 250 -13.10 -6.44 -29.65
CA ARG A 250 -11.66 -6.69 -29.87
C ARG A 250 -11.04 -5.65 -30.79
N GLN A 251 -11.73 -5.31 -31.88
CA GLN A 251 -11.29 -4.27 -32.80
C GLN A 251 -11.24 -2.91 -32.09
N ALA A 252 -12.28 -2.56 -31.32
CA ALA A 252 -12.32 -1.32 -30.56
C ALA A 252 -11.19 -1.18 -29.53
N ILE A 253 -10.78 -2.27 -28.86
CA ILE A 253 -9.59 -2.29 -27.97
C ILE A 253 -8.30 -2.09 -28.80
N THR A 254 -8.18 -2.78 -29.93
CA THR A 254 -6.98 -2.74 -30.80
C THR A 254 -6.72 -1.37 -31.41
N ASP A 255 -7.79 -0.61 -31.67
CA ASP A 255 -7.72 0.73 -32.26
C ASP A 255 -7.57 1.86 -31.21
N GLN A 256 -7.43 1.54 -29.91
CA GLN A 256 -7.25 2.56 -28.88
C GLN A 256 -5.89 3.27 -29.01
N PRO A 257 -5.84 4.60 -28.83
CA PRO A 257 -4.57 5.32 -28.80
C PRO A 257 -3.80 4.96 -27.53
N GLN A 258 -2.51 4.63 -27.70
CA GLN A 258 -1.58 4.47 -26.57
C GLN A 258 -1.22 5.85 -26.00
N ASP A 259 -1.44 6.07 -24.70
CA ASP A 259 -0.91 7.27 -24.03
C ASP A 259 0.55 7.05 -23.65
N ALA A 260 1.45 7.58 -24.50
CA ALA A 260 2.89 7.50 -24.30
C ALA A 260 3.37 8.17 -23.00
N ASN A 261 2.59 9.08 -22.40
CA ASN A 261 3.00 9.79 -21.18
C ASN A 261 2.86 8.95 -19.91
N ILE A 262 2.01 7.91 -19.91
CA ILE A 262 1.76 7.07 -18.73
C ILE A 262 2.74 5.88 -18.67
N SER A 263 3.31 5.51 -19.82
CA SER A 263 4.02 4.25 -20.03
C SER A 263 5.17 3.98 -19.05
N GLU A 264 6.23 4.81 -19.04
CA GLU A 264 7.41 4.50 -18.22
C GLU A 264 7.15 4.60 -16.71
N GLU A 265 6.29 5.52 -16.29
CA GLU A 265 6.03 5.76 -14.87
C GLU A 265 5.18 4.65 -14.23
N PHE A 266 4.17 4.15 -14.94
CA PHE A 266 3.31 3.07 -14.46
C PHE A 266 4.06 1.75 -14.18
N TYR A 267 5.13 1.47 -14.94
CA TYR A 267 5.93 0.26 -14.75
C TYR A 267 7.09 0.41 -13.76
N LYS A 268 7.45 1.64 -13.37
CA LYS A 268 8.68 1.95 -12.63
C LYS A 268 8.79 1.30 -11.26
N ASP A 269 7.71 1.31 -10.48
CA ASP A 269 7.69 0.84 -9.09
C ASP A 269 7.26 -0.62 -8.93
N ARG A 270 7.13 -1.36 -10.05
CA ARG A 270 6.66 -2.75 -10.05
C ARG A 270 7.79 -3.72 -9.70
N PRO A 271 7.52 -4.74 -8.86
CA PRO A 271 8.46 -5.83 -8.64
C PRO A 271 8.82 -6.56 -9.94
N ALA A 272 10.11 -6.62 -10.25
CA ALA A 272 10.61 -7.40 -11.39
C ALA A 272 10.40 -8.89 -11.15
N ILE A 273 9.69 -9.56 -12.07
CA ILE A 273 9.41 -11.00 -11.96
C ILE A 273 10.67 -11.79 -12.29
N SER A 274 11.20 -12.51 -11.29
CA SER A 274 12.39 -13.33 -11.43
C SER A 274 12.11 -14.64 -12.18
N PRO A 275 13.03 -15.10 -13.05
CA PRO A 275 12.89 -16.39 -13.72
C PRO A 275 12.76 -17.57 -12.75
N HIS A 276 11.96 -18.57 -13.13
CA HIS A 276 11.65 -19.76 -12.34
C HIS A 276 12.29 -21.05 -12.87
N CYS A 277 12.15 -22.14 -12.11
CA CYS A 277 12.57 -23.49 -12.48
C CYS A 277 11.47 -24.56 -12.42
N PHE A 278 10.19 -24.16 -12.30
CA PHE A 278 9.07 -25.08 -12.38
C PHE A 278 9.00 -25.76 -13.76
N SER A 279 8.47 -26.99 -13.77
CA SER A 279 8.22 -27.79 -14.98
C SER A 279 6.84 -28.45 -14.88
N GLU A 280 6.23 -28.73 -16.03
CA GLU A 280 4.93 -29.42 -16.09
C GLU A 280 4.97 -30.77 -15.38
N GLY A 281 3.89 -31.11 -14.67
CA GLY A 281 3.78 -32.31 -13.85
C GLY A 281 4.38 -32.19 -12.43
N MET A 282 5.17 -31.15 -12.13
CA MET A 282 5.66 -30.92 -10.76
C MET A 282 4.50 -30.65 -9.80
N LYS A 283 4.55 -31.29 -8.62
CA LYS A 283 3.55 -31.11 -7.56
C LYS A 283 4.02 -30.19 -6.43
N LEU A 284 3.10 -29.38 -5.91
CA LEU A 284 3.35 -28.38 -4.88
C LEU A 284 2.15 -28.27 -3.93
N GLU A 285 2.30 -27.51 -2.85
CA GLU A 285 1.19 -27.09 -1.99
C GLU A 285 0.71 -25.71 -2.44
N ALA A 286 -0.60 -25.45 -2.44
CA ALA A 286 -1.13 -24.14 -2.80
C ALA A 286 -2.37 -23.73 -1.99
N VAL A 287 -2.55 -22.42 -1.87
CA VAL A 287 -3.80 -21.76 -1.47
C VAL A 287 -4.56 -21.41 -2.74
N ASP A 288 -5.84 -21.79 -2.84
CA ASP A 288 -6.69 -21.38 -3.97
C ASP A 288 -6.98 -19.86 -3.90
N PRO A 289 -6.62 -19.05 -4.92
CA PRO A 289 -6.89 -17.62 -4.92
C PRO A 289 -8.38 -17.24 -4.83
N VAL A 290 -9.30 -18.10 -5.29
CA VAL A 290 -10.76 -17.88 -5.26
C VAL A 290 -11.38 -18.38 -3.95
N ALA A 291 -10.73 -19.33 -3.27
CA ALA A 291 -11.18 -19.88 -1.99
C ALA A 291 -10.02 -20.05 -1.00
N PRO A 292 -9.43 -18.94 -0.51
CA PRO A 292 -8.17 -18.94 0.23
C PRO A 292 -8.33 -19.36 1.71
N PHE A 293 -8.98 -20.49 1.95
CA PHE A 293 -9.34 -20.99 3.30
C PHE A 293 -8.57 -22.25 3.69
N THR A 294 -7.90 -22.91 2.74
CA THR A 294 -7.17 -24.17 2.92
C THR A 294 -5.96 -24.22 2.00
N ILE A 295 -4.87 -24.80 2.50
CA ILE A 295 -3.77 -25.26 1.65
C ILE A 295 -4.08 -26.70 1.21
N SER A 296 -3.86 -27.00 -0.07
CA SER A 296 -4.05 -28.33 -0.66
C SER A 296 -2.96 -28.63 -1.71
N PRO A 297 -2.76 -29.91 -2.09
CA PRO A 297 -1.92 -30.24 -3.24
C PRO A 297 -2.41 -29.60 -4.53
N ALA A 298 -1.46 -29.22 -5.37
CA ALA A 298 -1.67 -28.65 -6.69
C ALA A 298 -0.54 -29.09 -7.65
N SER A 299 -0.81 -29.02 -8.94
CA SER A 299 0.14 -29.38 -10.01
C SER A 299 0.44 -28.20 -10.93
N VAL A 300 1.69 -28.10 -11.38
CA VAL A 300 2.05 -27.27 -12.55
C VAL A 300 1.54 -27.99 -13.80
N VAL A 301 0.66 -27.34 -14.57
CA VAL A 301 -0.04 -27.96 -15.72
C VAL A 301 0.33 -27.35 -17.08
N LYS A 302 0.95 -26.17 -17.11
CA LYS A 302 1.53 -25.54 -18.30
C LYS A 302 2.70 -24.65 -17.88
N VAL A 303 3.78 -24.58 -18.65
CA VAL A 303 4.79 -23.52 -18.52
C VAL A 303 4.70 -22.61 -19.75
N PHE A 304 4.49 -21.31 -19.54
CA PHE A 304 4.30 -20.35 -20.63
C PHE A 304 5.65 -19.78 -21.12
N ASN A 305 6.49 -19.34 -20.19
CA ASN A 305 7.82 -18.80 -20.45
C ASN A 305 8.71 -19.01 -19.20
N ASP A 306 9.78 -18.22 -19.04
CA ASP A 306 10.66 -18.28 -17.88
C ASP A 306 10.11 -17.57 -16.63
N GLN A 307 9.08 -16.73 -16.78
CA GLN A 307 8.45 -15.96 -15.71
C GLN A 307 7.12 -16.53 -15.22
N PHE A 308 6.31 -17.12 -16.10
CA PHE A 308 4.95 -17.55 -15.83
C PHE A 308 4.68 -19.03 -16.14
N PHE A 309 3.90 -19.65 -15.25
CA PHE A 309 3.41 -21.03 -15.36
C PHE A 309 1.99 -21.13 -14.80
N LEU A 310 1.27 -22.17 -15.19
CA LEU A 310 -0.11 -22.42 -14.77
C LEU A 310 -0.17 -23.49 -13.68
N VAL A 311 -0.83 -23.18 -12.57
CA VAL A 311 -1.07 -24.11 -11.47
C VAL A 311 -2.54 -24.50 -11.44
N ARG A 312 -2.82 -25.77 -11.12
CA ARG A 312 -4.16 -26.33 -10.93
C ARG A 312 -4.27 -26.96 -9.55
N MET A 313 -5.29 -26.61 -8.76
CA MET A 313 -5.60 -27.36 -7.53
C MET A 313 -5.95 -28.81 -7.87
N ASP A 314 -5.35 -29.78 -7.18
CA ASP A 314 -5.53 -31.19 -7.52
C ASP A 314 -6.93 -31.70 -7.12
N ASP A 315 -7.57 -32.40 -8.06
CA ASP A 315 -8.90 -33.00 -7.94
C ASP A 315 -8.86 -34.40 -8.55
N MET A 316 -9.16 -35.41 -7.74
CA MET A 316 -9.10 -36.84 -8.07
C MET A 316 -10.48 -37.40 -8.47
N ARG A 317 -11.50 -36.55 -8.64
CA ARG A 317 -12.85 -36.97 -9.05
C ARG A 317 -12.95 -37.11 -10.56
N GLU A 318 -13.45 -38.24 -11.05
CA GLU A 318 -13.70 -38.54 -12.49
C GLU A 318 -14.62 -37.52 -13.20
N GLU A 319 -15.29 -36.64 -12.46
CA GLU A 319 -16.21 -35.63 -12.96
C GLU A 319 -15.53 -34.28 -13.21
N ALA A 320 -14.36 -34.04 -12.59
CA ALA A 320 -13.59 -32.81 -12.73
C ALA A 320 -13.09 -32.62 -14.18
N GLU A 321 -12.56 -33.69 -14.78
CA GLU A 321 -12.11 -33.72 -16.18
C GLU A 321 -13.24 -33.43 -17.18
N ARG A 322 -14.49 -33.73 -16.82
CA ARG A 322 -15.66 -33.68 -17.71
C ARG A 322 -16.44 -32.37 -17.70
N LYS A 323 -16.23 -31.52 -16.70
CA LYS A 323 -17.07 -30.33 -16.45
C LYS A 323 -16.32 -28.99 -16.42
N GLY A 324 -15.04 -28.97 -16.77
CA GLY A 324 -14.28 -27.71 -16.92
C GLY A 324 -14.17 -26.86 -15.65
N GLY A 325 -14.51 -27.41 -14.47
CA GLY A 325 -14.39 -26.73 -13.18
C GLY A 325 -12.95 -26.67 -12.67
N SER A 326 -12.03 -26.33 -13.57
CA SER A 326 -10.60 -26.38 -13.32
C SER A 326 -10.20 -25.16 -12.48
N ARG A 327 -9.81 -25.39 -11.22
CA ARG A 327 -9.31 -24.35 -10.31
C ARG A 327 -7.89 -23.98 -10.70
N LEU A 328 -7.78 -23.26 -11.81
CA LEU A 328 -6.55 -22.81 -12.46
C LEU A 328 -6.18 -21.41 -11.99
N PHE A 329 -4.88 -21.15 -11.87
CA PHE A 329 -4.38 -19.80 -11.66
C PHE A 329 -2.95 -19.66 -12.20
N VAL A 330 -2.71 -18.60 -12.96
CA VAL A 330 -1.39 -18.19 -13.42
C VAL A 330 -0.52 -17.81 -12.22
N CYS A 331 0.68 -18.36 -12.18
CA CYS A 331 1.70 -18.10 -11.16
C CYS A 331 2.99 -17.60 -11.81
N HIS A 332 3.76 -16.87 -11.02
CA HIS A 332 5.18 -16.61 -11.22
C HIS A 332 5.96 -17.14 -10.00
N ARG A 333 7.29 -17.08 -10.05
CA ARG A 333 8.18 -17.61 -8.99
C ARG A 333 7.78 -17.20 -7.58
N ASP A 334 7.52 -15.91 -7.40
CA ASP A 334 7.27 -15.27 -6.10
C ASP A 334 5.77 -15.11 -5.81
N SER A 335 4.91 -15.90 -6.49
CA SER A 335 3.46 -15.83 -6.27
C SER A 335 3.09 -16.23 -4.84
N PRO A 336 2.26 -15.45 -4.14
CA PRO A 336 2.01 -15.61 -2.70
C PRO A 336 1.28 -16.90 -2.32
N GLY A 337 0.62 -17.56 -3.27
CA GLY A 337 -0.23 -18.73 -3.03
C GLY A 337 0.46 -20.09 -3.13
N ILE A 338 1.72 -20.17 -3.57
CA ILE A 338 2.41 -21.46 -3.84
C ILE A 338 3.48 -21.79 -2.79
N LEU A 339 3.61 -23.07 -2.49
CA LEU A 339 4.42 -23.60 -1.38
C LEU A 339 5.10 -24.92 -1.79
N PRO A 340 6.31 -25.22 -1.30
CA PRO A 340 6.95 -26.51 -1.56
C PRO A 340 6.18 -27.65 -0.92
N ALA A 341 6.26 -28.86 -1.51
CA ALA A 341 5.67 -30.05 -0.91
C ALA A 341 6.19 -30.26 0.54
N GLN A 342 5.28 -30.70 1.42
CA GLN A 342 5.47 -30.84 2.87
C GLN A 342 5.62 -29.52 3.65
N TRP A 343 5.41 -28.34 3.06
CA TRP A 343 5.50 -27.07 3.78
C TRP A 343 4.52 -27.02 4.96
N SER A 344 3.27 -27.44 4.75
CA SER A 344 2.23 -27.44 5.79
C SER A 344 2.61 -28.32 6.97
N PHE A 345 3.12 -29.53 6.70
CA PHE A 345 3.61 -30.45 7.72
C PHE A 345 4.75 -29.83 8.54
N LYS A 346 5.77 -29.27 7.88
CA LYS A 346 6.93 -28.62 8.52
C LYS A 346 6.51 -27.43 9.42
N ASN A 347 5.43 -26.75 9.08
CA ASN A 347 4.95 -25.56 9.79
C ASN A 347 3.84 -25.83 10.84
N GLY A 348 3.40 -27.08 11.04
CA GLY A 348 2.27 -27.37 11.92
C GLY A 348 0.96 -26.76 11.40
N VAL A 349 0.73 -26.91 10.10
CA VAL A 349 -0.49 -26.50 9.39
C VAL A 349 -1.15 -27.74 8.82
N LYS A 350 -2.47 -27.82 8.91
CA LYS A 350 -3.22 -28.95 8.34
C LYS A 350 -3.34 -28.75 6.83
N LEU A 351 -2.71 -29.65 6.07
CA LEU A 351 -2.95 -29.79 4.64
C LEU A 351 -4.32 -30.44 4.42
N SER A 352 -5.13 -29.88 3.52
CA SER A 352 -6.38 -30.50 3.07
C SER A 352 -6.10 -31.42 1.88
N PRO A 353 -6.52 -32.70 1.91
CA PRO A 353 -6.33 -33.61 0.78
C PRO A 353 -7.02 -33.11 -0.49
N PRO A 354 -6.56 -33.53 -1.69
CA PRO A 354 -7.23 -33.20 -2.93
C PRO A 354 -8.64 -33.81 -2.96
N LEU A 355 -9.57 -33.14 -3.65
CA LEU A 355 -10.97 -33.57 -3.68
C LEU A 355 -11.08 -34.99 -4.28
N GLY A 356 -11.86 -35.87 -3.67
CA GLY A 356 -11.98 -37.26 -4.10
C GLY A 356 -10.84 -38.21 -3.67
N TYR A 357 -9.84 -37.75 -2.91
CA TYR A 357 -8.83 -38.62 -2.30
C TYR A 357 -9.48 -39.69 -1.41
N GLN A 358 -9.05 -40.95 -1.57
CA GLN A 358 -9.64 -42.12 -0.89
C GLN A 358 -8.82 -42.59 0.33
N GLY A 359 -7.61 -42.07 0.54
CA GLY A 359 -6.78 -42.40 1.70
C GLY A 359 -7.35 -41.79 2.98
N GLN A 360 -7.23 -42.52 4.09
CA GLN A 360 -7.72 -42.07 5.41
C GLN A 360 -6.98 -40.83 5.91
N ASP A 361 -5.65 -40.84 5.76
CA ASP A 361 -4.74 -39.73 6.04
C ASP A 361 -3.97 -39.42 4.75
N PHE A 362 -3.68 -38.15 4.49
CA PHE A 362 -2.91 -37.74 3.32
C PHE A 362 -1.42 -37.86 3.60
N ASP A 363 -0.72 -38.67 2.81
CA ASP A 363 0.74 -38.72 2.78
C ASP A 363 1.29 -38.30 1.41
N TRP A 364 2.34 -37.48 1.42
CA TRP A 364 2.94 -36.93 0.21
C TRP A 364 3.68 -38.00 -0.62
N ALA A 365 4.33 -38.98 0.00
CA ALA A 365 5.09 -40.01 -0.72
C ALA A 365 4.16 -41.02 -1.41
N ASP A 366 3.10 -41.46 -0.72
CA ASP A 366 2.07 -42.31 -1.32
C ASP A 366 1.30 -41.55 -2.43
N TYR A 367 1.02 -40.25 -2.25
CA TYR A 367 0.35 -39.44 -3.27
C TYR A 367 1.22 -39.22 -4.53
N LEU A 368 2.50 -38.87 -4.37
CA LEU A 368 3.44 -38.72 -5.49
C LEU A 368 3.59 -40.02 -6.28
N LYS A 369 3.70 -41.15 -5.56
CA LYS A 369 3.75 -42.49 -6.16
C LYS A 369 2.47 -42.86 -6.89
N GLN A 370 1.29 -42.49 -6.36
CA GLN A 370 0.00 -42.72 -7.04
C GLN A 370 -0.12 -41.90 -8.32
N CYS A 371 0.42 -40.68 -8.35
CA CYS A 371 0.36 -39.78 -9.50
C CYS A 371 1.52 -39.94 -10.50
N GLU A 372 2.49 -40.84 -10.23
CA GLU A 372 3.75 -40.97 -11.01
C GLU A 372 4.45 -39.62 -11.24
N ALA A 373 4.45 -38.76 -10.20
CA ALA A 373 4.87 -37.36 -10.28
C ALA A 373 5.92 -37.01 -9.22
N GLU A 374 6.71 -35.97 -9.51
CA GLU A 374 7.77 -35.46 -8.63
C GLU A 374 7.35 -34.13 -7.95
N PRO A 375 7.82 -33.86 -6.71
CA PRO A 375 7.55 -32.60 -6.04
C PRO A 375 8.42 -31.48 -6.61
N ALA A 376 7.87 -30.27 -6.69
CA ALA A 376 8.62 -29.07 -7.04
C ALA A 376 9.78 -28.85 -6.05
N PRO A 377 11.05 -28.73 -6.52
CA PRO A 377 12.19 -28.55 -5.64
C PRO A 377 12.13 -27.27 -4.80
N GLN A 378 12.61 -27.33 -3.56
CA GLN A 378 12.66 -26.19 -2.63
C GLN A 378 13.32 -24.94 -3.23
N HIS A 379 14.28 -25.08 -4.14
CA HIS A 379 15.00 -23.97 -4.76
C HIS A 379 14.20 -23.21 -5.84
N CYS A 380 13.05 -23.71 -6.27
CA CYS A 380 12.13 -22.98 -7.16
C CYS A 380 11.21 -22.01 -6.41
N PHE A 381 11.21 -22.05 -5.07
CA PHE A 381 10.48 -21.12 -4.21
C PHE A 381 11.42 -20.03 -3.66
N PRO A 382 10.90 -18.85 -3.29
CA PRO A 382 11.69 -17.82 -2.61
C PRO A 382 12.22 -18.33 -1.26
N SER A 383 13.30 -17.72 -0.78
CA SER A 383 13.84 -17.97 0.57
C SER A 383 13.07 -17.17 1.61
N ASP A 384 12.95 -17.71 2.83
CA ASP A 384 12.27 -17.00 3.92
C ASP A 384 13.08 -15.75 4.35
N PRO A 385 12.46 -14.56 4.42
CA PRO A 385 13.09 -13.33 4.90
C PRO A 385 13.34 -13.38 6.41
N SER A 386 14.32 -12.61 6.88
CA SER A 386 14.68 -12.55 8.31
C SER A 386 13.69 -11.80 9.19
N ASP A 387 12.90 -10.89 8.61
CA ASP A 387 12.21 -9.84 9.34
C ASP A 387 10.69 -10.06 9.32
N GLN A 388 10.15 -10.57 10.44
CA GLN A 388 8.73 -10.90 10.57
C GLN A 388 7.97 -9.77 11.29
N CYS A 389 7.39 -8.85 10.51
CA CYS A 389 6.67 -7.67 11.04
C CYS A 389 5.27 -7.99 11.61
N PHE A 390 4.62 -9.05 11.15
CA PHE A 390 3.28 -9.46 11.58
C PHE A 390 3.35 -10.41 12.78
N LYS A 391 2.40 -10.28 13.71
CA LYS A 391 2.29 -11.11 14.92
C LYS A 391 0.83 -11.48 15.18
N GLU A 392 0.62 -12.59 15.88
CA GLU A 392 -0.71 -13.00 16.33
C GLU A 392 -1.36 -11.90 17.20
N SER A 393 -2.68 -11.75 17.07
CA SER A 393 -3.49 -10.67 17.67
C SER A 393 -3.17 -9.24 17.21
N MET A 394 -2.34 -9.05 16.18
CA MET A 394 -2.29 -7.75 15.47
C MET A 394 -3.53 -7.56 14.58
N MET A 395 -3.90 -6.30 14.35
CA MET A 395 -5.03 -5.93 13.49
C MET A 395 -4.60 -5.16 12.24
N LEU A 396 -5.37 -5.35 11.19
CA LEU A 396 -5.20 -4.75 9.86
C LEU A 396 -6.57 -4.61 9.18
N GLU A 397 -6.60 -4.00 7.99
CA GLU A 397 -7.77 -3.95 7.11
C GLU A 397 -7.62 -5.00 6.00
N ALA A 398 -8.65 -5.79 5.70
CA ALA A 398 -8.55 -6.88 4.71
C ALA A 398 -9.75 -6.98 3.80
N VAL A 399 -9.51 -7.26 2.52
CA VAL A 399 -10.53 -7.54 1.52
C VAL A 399 -11.23 -8.87 1.86
N ASN A 400 -12.55 -8.89 1.68
CA ASN A 400 -13.32 -10.12 1.75
C ASN A 400 -13.24 -10.88 0.40
N PRO A 401 -12.62 -12.08 0.33
CA PRO A 401 -12.46 -12.80 -0.94
C PRO A 401 -13.79 -13.27 -1.55
N VAL A 402 -14.87 -13.36 -0.75
CA VAL A 402 -16.21 -13.71 -1.23
C VAL A 402 -16.96 -12.48 -1.76
N CYS A 403 -16.60 -11.28 -1.30
CA CYS A 403 -17.20 -10.01 -1.72
C CYS A 403 -16.11 -8.93 -1.83
N PRO A 404 -15.30 -8.90 -2.91
CA PRO A 404 -14.07 -8.09 -2.98
C PRO A 404 -14.28 -6.56 -2.97
N GLN A 405 -15.54 -6.09 -3.04
CA GLN A 405 -15.93 -4.69 -2.80
C GLN A 405 -15.98 -4.30 -1.30
N ASN A 406 -15.86 -5.27 -0.39
CA ASN A 406 -15.89 -5.03 1.05
C ASN A 406 -14.50 -5.22 1.66
N ILE A 407 -14.00 -4.19 2.34
CA ILE A 407 -12.84 -4.27 3.23
C ILE A 407 -13.35 -4.32 4.67
N HIS A 408 -12.77 -5.19 5.48
CA HIS A 408 -13.15 -5.43 6.86
C HIS A 408 -12.00 -5.14 7.81
N VAL A 409 -12.33 -4.72 9.04
CA VAL A 409 -11.48 -4.90 10.22
C VAL A 409 -11.11 -6.39 10.28
N ALA A 410 -9.82 -6.72 10.41
CA ALA A 410 -9.36 -8.10 10.48
C ALA A 410 -8.26 -8.31 11.52
N THR A 411 -8.29 -9.48 12.14
CA THR A 411 -7.34 -9.90 13.19
C THR A 411 -6.42 -10.99 12.65
N VAL A 412 -5.10 -10.85 12.84
CA VAL A 412 -4.12 -11.90 12.56
C VAL A 412 -4.23 -13.00 13.62
N THR A 413 -4.66 -14.20 13.22
CA THR A 413 -4.93 -15.33 14.15
C THR A 413 -3.78 -16.31 14.26
N LYS A 414 -2.95 -16.42 13.23
CA LYS A 414 -1.79 -17.31 13.16
C LYS A 414 -0.75 -16.75 12.20
N VAL A 415 0.54 -16.96 12.49
CA VAL A 415 1.65 -16.64 11.58
C VAL A 415 2.53 -17.88 11.37
N LYS A 416 2.82 -18.24 10.11
CA LYS A 416 3.73 -19.35 9.74
C LYS A 416 4.54 -19.00 8.50
N GLY A 417 5.86 -18.92 8.65
CA GLY A 417 6.75 -18.42 7.60
C GLY A 417 6.29 -17.04 7.14
N GLN A 418 6.00 -16.92 5.84
CA GLN A 418 5.53 -15.70 5.19
C GLN A 418 3.99 -15.64 5.04
N HIS A 419 3.27 -16.62 5.60
CA HIS A 419 1.82 -16.73 5.53
C HIS A 419 1.17 -16.40 6.86
N ILE A 420 0.08 -15.63 6.78
CA ILE A 420 -0.76 -15.23 7.90
C ILE A 420 -2.17 -15.80 7.71
N TRP A 421 -2.78 -16.18 8.83
CA TRP A 421 -4.20 -16.44 8.91
C TRP A 421 -4.85 -15.17 9.45
N ILE A 422 -5.86 -14.68 8.75
CA ILE A 422 -6.64 -13.52 9.16
C ILE A 422 -8.11 -13.88 9.31
N ARG A 423 -8.75 -13.31 10.33
CA ARG A 423 -10.18 -13.44 10.58
C ARG A 423 -10.84 -12.09 10.31
N LEU A 424 -11.84 -12.08 9.44
CA LEU A 424 -12.65 -10.88 9.20
C LEU A 424 -13.60 -10.67 10.37
N GLU A 425 -13.57 -9.48 10.94
CA GLU A 425 -14.42 -9.10 12.07
C GLU A 425 -15.76 -8.54 11.57
N GLY A 426 -16.80 -8.63 12.42
CA GLY A 426 -18.13 -8.08 12.14
C GLY A 426 -18.97 -8.85 11.12
N MET A 427 -18.51 -10.03 10.68
CA MET A 427 -19.25 -10.88 9.73
C MET A 427 -20.58 -11.38 10.32
N LYS A 428 -21.68 -11.22 9.57
CA LYS A 428 -23.03 -11.73 9.96
C LYS A 428 -23.07 -13.26 10.07
N GLN A 429 -22.20 -13.96 9.34
CA GLN A 429 -22.03 -15.41 9.36
C GLN A 429 -20.54 -15.74 9.52
N PRO A 430 -20.16 -16.80 10.24
CA PRO A 430 -18.76 -17.19 10.37
C PRO A 430 -18.20 -17.64 9.02
N VAL A 431 -17.24 -16.88 8.50
CA VAL A 431 -16.41 -17.27 7.35
C VAL A 431 -15.13 -17.94 7.88
N PRO A 432 -14.56 -18.95 7.20
CA PRO A 432 -13.28 -19.51 7.60
C PRO A 432 -12.16 -18.46 7.62
N GLU A 433 -11.11 -18.72 8.41
CA GLU A 433 -9.93 -17.86 8.42
C GLU A 433 -9.26 -17.87 7.03
N ILE A 434 -8.92 -16.68 6.54
CA ILE A 434 -8.30 -16.48 5.24
C ILE A 434 -6.80 -16.68 5.39
N ILE A 435 -6.23 -17.51 4.51
CA ILE A 435 -4.80 -17.74 4.39
C ILE A 435 -4.28 -16.78 3.33
N THR A 436 -3.39 -15.87 3.71
CA THR A 436 -2.77 -14.93 2.77
C THR A 436 -1.29 -14.75 3.07
N HIS A 437 -0.54 -14.25 2.09
CA HIS A 437 0.87 -13.92 2.23
C HIS A 437 1.02 -12.50 2.80
N MET A 438 2.11 -12.25 3.53
CA MET A 438 2.40 -10.93 4.12
C MET A 438 2.53 -9.81 3.07
N ASP A 439 2.92 -10.15 1.84
CA ASP A 439 3.03 -9.21 0.71
C ASP A 439 1.75 -9.12 -0.16
N SER A 440 0.62 -9.70 0.28
CA SER A 440 -0.65 -9.62 -0.45
C SER A 440 -1.10 -8.17 -0.65
N MET A 441 -1.65 -7.86 -1.83
CA MET A 441 -2.20 -6.54 -2.19
C MET A 441 -3.69 -6.39 -1.79
N ASP A 442 -4.23 -7.34 -1.03
CA ASP A 442 -5.61 -7.37 -0.52
C ASP A 442 -5.67 -7.23 1.02
N ILE A 443 -4.55 -6.85 1.65
CA ILE A 443 -4.44 -6.47 3.07
C ILE A 443 -3.81 -5.09 3.18
N PHE A 444 -4.30 -4.27 4.09
CA PHE A 444 -3.96 -2.85 4.22
C PHE A 444 -3.69 -2.48 5.69
N PRO A 445 -2.90 -1.42 5.94
CA PRO A 445 -2.70 -0.90 7.29
C PRO A 445 -4.00 -0.34 7.88
N VAL A 446 -4.03 -0.27 9.21
CA VAL A 446 -5.09 0.41 9.98
C VAL A 446 -5.26 1.85 9.48
N SER A 447 -6.52 2.29 9.32
CA SER A 447 -6.95 3.58 8.76
C SER A 447 -6.65 3.78 7.26
N TRP A 448 -6.37 2.72 6.48
CA TRP A 448 -6.28 2.85 5.02
C TRP A 448 -7.62 3.27 4.40
N CYS A 449 -8.72 2.62 4.81
CA CYS A 449 -10.08 2.94 4.39
C CYS A 449 -10.44 4.38 4.74
N GLU A 450 -10.19 4.81 5.98
CA GLU A 450 -10.41 6.18 6.45
C GLU A 450 -9.62 7.20 5.61
N THR A 451 -8.32 6.94 5.38
CA THR A 451 -7.41 7.83 4.64
C THR A 451 -7.84 8.01 3.18
N ASN A 452 -8.33 6.95 2.55
CA ASN A 452 -8.72 6.95 1.13
C ASN A 452 -10.23 7.15 0.89
N GLY A 453 -11.04 7.31 1.95
CA GLY A 453 -12.50 7.44 1.84
C GLY A 453 -13.24 6.16 1.43
N TYR A 454 -12.62 4.98 1.61
CA TYR A 454 -13.22 3.69 1.27
C TYR A 454 -14.08 3.15 2.43
N PRO A 455 -15.25 2.51 2.18
CA PRO A 455 -16.09 1.98 3.26
C PRO A 455 -15.46 0.80 4.01
N LEU A 456 -15.15 1.00 5.30
CA LEU A 456 -14.70 -0.06 6.20
C LEU A 456 -15.89 -0.79 6.86
N GLN A 457 -15.88 -2.12 6.81
CA GLN A 457 -16.81 -2.97 7.54
C GLN A 457 -16.22 -3.37 8.90
N TYR A 458 -17.01 -3.23 9.97
CA TYR A 458 -16.53 -3.43 11.35
C TYR A 458 -17.61 -4.06 12.25
N PRO A 459 -17.22 -4.66 13.41
CA PRO A 459 -18.17 -5.15 14.40
C PRO A 459 -19.12 -4.06 14.93
N ARG A 460 -20.39 -4.10 14.50
CA ARG A 460 -21.44 -3.27 15.10
C ARG A 460 -21.80 -3.81 16.48
N LYS A 461 -21.20 -3.26 17.53
CA LYS A 461 -21.58 -3.55 18.91
C LYS A 461 -23.01 -3.04 19.15
N PRO A 462 -23.94 -3.84 19.72
CA PRO A 462 -25.21 -3.30 20.19
C PRO A 462 -24.94 -2.27 21.30
N LYS A 463 -25.61 -1.11 21.23
CA LYS A 463 -25.45 -0.03 22.23
C LYS A 463 -25.82 -0.53 23.62
N VAL A 464 -24.82 -0.87 24.43
CA VAL A 464 -24.98 -0.95 25.88
C VAL A 464 -24.91 0.48 26.40
N GLU A 465 -26.04 0.99 26.91
CA GLU A 465 -26.04 2.27 27.61
C GLU A 465 -25.07 2.19 28.82
N LYS A 466 -23.87 2.74 28.66
CA LYS A 466 -22.95 2.98 29.77
C LYS A 466 -23.64 3.98 30.70
N GLN A 467 -24.39 3.48 31.69
CA GLN A 467 -24.99 4.31 32.75
C GLN A 467 -23.87 5.17 33.34
N LYS A 468 -23.93 6.48 33.07
CA LYS A 468 -22.98 7.45 33.63
C LYS A 468 -23.14 7.41 35.15
N LYS A 469 -22.25 6.71 35.84
CA LYS A 469 -22.12 6.80 37.30
C LYS A 469 -21.62 8.20 37.62
N ILE A 470 -22.57 9.11 37.87
CA ILE A 470 -22.30 10.47 38.31
C ILE A 470 -21.52 10.36 39.63
N ALA A 471 -20.25 10.73 39.58
CA ALA A 471 -19.45 10.89 40.79
C ALA A 471 -20.00 12.10 41.56
N VAL A 472 -20.78 11.84 42.61
CA VAL A 472 -21.29 12.88 43.50
C VAL A 472 -20.13 13.43 44.33
N VAL A 473 -19.50 14.49 43.84
CA VAL A 473 -18.54 15.28 44.61
C VAL A 473 -19.31 16.02 45.71
N GLN A 474 -19.07 15.66 46.96
CA GLN A 474 -19.60 16.41 48.10
C GLN A 474 -18.85 17.75 48.24
N PRO A 475 -19.55 18.88 48.46
CA PRO A 475 -18.89 20.17 48.58
C PRO A 475 -18.26 20.35 49.97
N GLU A 476 -16.94 20.34 50.05
CA GLU A 476 -16.23 20.73 51.28
C GLU A 476 -16.42 22.22 51.58
N ARG A 477 -16.74 22.52 52.85
CA ARG A 477 -17.00 23.89 53.30
C ARG A 477 -15.70 24.66 53.47
N HIS A 478 -15.63 25.83 52.84
CA HIS A 478 -14.55 26.78 53.02
C HIS A 478 -14.39 27.18 54.51
N ARG A 479 -13.15 27.21 55.00
CA ARG A 479 -12.77 27.94 56.22
C ARG A 479 -11.68 28.95 55.88
N VAL A 480 -11.87 30.17 56.38
CA VAL A 480 -11.03 31.35 56.12
C VAL A 480 -9.73 31.27 56.95
N PRO A 481 -8.56 31.66 56.41
CA PRO A 481 -7.31 31.70 57.17
C PRO A 481 -7.21 32.98 58.03
N ALA A 482 -6.65 32.84 59.23
CA ALA A 482 -6.25 33.97 60.07
C ALA A 482 -4.75 34.29 59.88
N LYS A 483 -4.40 35.57 59.99
CA LYS A 483 -3.01 36.06 60.02
C LYS A 483 -2.36 35.77 61.38
N ASP A 484 -1.03 35.60 61.44
CA ASP A 484 -0.16 36.71 61.89
C ASP A 484 1.35 36.42 61.83
N SER A 485 2.11 37.50 61.64
CA SER A 485 3.52 37.78 61.99
C SER A 485 4.66 36.77 61.69
N ALA A 486 5.63 37.22 60.90
CA ALA A 486 7.06 36.84 60.98
C ALA A 486 7.77 37.62 62.12
N PRO A 487 9.07 37.41 62.48
CA PRO A 487 10.21 37.70 61.57
C PRO A 487 11.49 36.82 61.69
N ASP A 488 12.39 37.03 60.72
CA ASP A 488 13.87 36.90 60.71
C ASP A 488 14.61 35.65 61.24
N ALA A 489 15.47 35.04 60.40
CA ALA A 489 16.92 35.37 60.39
C ALA A 489 17.80 34.49 59.43
N LEU A 490 18.50 35.16 58.51
CA LEU A 490 19.94 34.98 58.12
C LEU A 490 20.55 33.65 57.57
N LYS A 491 21.31 33.84 56.47
CA LYS A 491 22.53 33.13 55.97
C LYS A 491 22.43 31.90 55.03
N GLN A 492 22.58 32.21 53.72
CA GLN A 492 23.69 31.86 52.79
C GLN A 492 24.56 30.57 52.95
N PRO A 493 25.23 30.10 51.86
CA PRO A 493 25.15 28.70 51.42
C PRO A 493 26.45 27.89 51.58
N LEU A 494 26.42 26.60 51.23
CA LEU A 494 27.63 25.84 50.95
C LEU A 494 27.46 24.82 49.81
N ASN A 495 28.35 24.87 48.83
CA ASN A 495 28.57 23.83 47.82
C ASN A 495 29.28 22.63 48.45
N SER A 496 28.96 21.42 48.01
CA SER A 496 29.94 20.33 47.96
C SER A 496 29.69 19.48 46.72
N GLN A 497 30.64 19.49 45.80
CA GLN A 497 30.64 18.61 44.63
C GLN A 497 31.08 17.21 45.03
N THR A 498 30.63 16.20 44.30
CA THR A 498 31.41 14.98 44.08
C THR A 498 31.20 14.57 42.63
N GLU A 499 32.24 14.73 41.81
CA GLU A 499 32.20 14.35 40.39
C GLU A 499 32.58 12.89 40.20
N MET A 500 31.84 12.20 39.34
CA MET A 500 32.43 11.24 38.40
C MET A 500 31.79 11.45 37.01
N SER A 501 32.66 11.71 36.03
CA SER A 501 32.46 11.78 34.56
C SER A 501 31.05 11.46 34.01
N GLN A 502 30.36 12.42 33.35
CA GLN A 502 30.55 12.79 31.92
C GLN A 502 30.27 11.61 30.96
N THR A 503 29.46 11.70 29.92
CA THR A 503 28.71 12.84 29.32
C THR A 503 27.20 12.46 29.24
N ASN A 504 26.24 13.30 28.84
CA ASN A 504 26.29 14.64 28.23
C ASN A 504 25.06 15.48 28.64
N GLY A 505 24.96 16.73 28.18
CA GLY A 505 23.77 17.58 28.33
C GLY A 505 23.74 18.76 27.34
N LYS A 506 22.61 19.48 27.30
CA LYS A 506 22.33 20.69 26.47
C LYS A 506 21.96 20.47 25.00
N TYR A 507 20.91 19.70 24.74
CA TYR A 507 19.95 20.10 23.70
C TYR A 507 18.78 20.82 24.38
N SER A 508 18.75 22.14 24.25
CA SER A 508 17.52 22.91 24.49
C SER A 508 16.70 22.78 23.22
N CYS A 509 15.55 22.12 23.31
CA CYS A 509 14.58 22.14 22.23
C CYS A 509 14.18 23.60 21.98
N PRO A 510 14.34 24.14 20.75
CA PRO A 510 13.74 25.42 20.40
C PRO A 510 12.21 25.30 20.50
N LYS A 511 11.51 26.43 20.53
CA LYS A 511 10.05 26.41 20.57
C LYS A 511 9.51 25.80 19.27
N ILE A 512 9.00 24.58 19.34
CA ILE A 512 8.36 23.89 18.22
C ILE A 512 6.96 24.47 18.08
N TYR A 513 6.54 24.78 16.86
CA TYR A 513 5.18 25.23 16.55
C TYR A 513 4.47 24.16 15.74
N PHE A 514 3.25 23.81 16.15
CA PHE A 514 2.42 22.85 15.44
C PHE A 514 1.49 23.60 14.50
N ASN A 515 1.56 23.29 13.20
CA ASN A 515 0.64 23.82 12.21
C ASN A 515 -0.49 22.82 11.97
N HIS A 516 -1.59 22.99 12.70
CA HIS A 516 -2.80 22.15 12.61
C HIS A 516 -3.49 22.15 11.24
N ARG A 517 -3.04 22.98 10.29
CA ARG A 517 -3.54 23.01 8.91
C ARG A 517 -2.70 22.18 7.92
N CYS A 518 -1.57 21.62 8.36
CA CYS A 518 -0.74 20.74 7.53
C CYS A 518 -1.33 19.33 7.45
N PHE A 519 -1.02 18.63 6.36
CA PHE A 519 -1.24 17.19 6.26
C PHE A 519 -0.30 16.47 7.23
N SER A 520 -0.86 15.67 8.14
CA SER A 520 -0.10 14.73 8.95
C SER A 520 0.22 13.52 8.07
N GLY A 521 1.50 13.30 7.77
CA GLY A 521 1.94 12.11 7.03
C GLY A 521 1.51 10.80 7.70
N PRO A 522 1.57 9.65 7.01
CA PRO A 522 0.93 8.39 7.42
C PRO A 522 1.38 7.83 8.77
N TYR A 523 2.49 8.33 9.33
CA TYR A 523 3.03 7.96 10.63
C TYR A 523 2.55 8.85 11.79
N LEU A 524 1.69 9.84 11.52
CA LEU A 524 1.22 10.82 12.50
C LEU A 524 -0.30 10.98 12.42
N ASN A 525 -0.99 10.76 13.55
CA ASN A 525 -2.44 10.85 13.62
C ASN A 525 -2.91 12.33 13.60
N LYS A 526 -3.79 12.67 12.65
CA LYS A 526 -4.33 14.01 12.42
C LYS A 526 -5.14 14.55 13.60
N GLY A 527 -5.94 13.70 14.23
CA GLY A 527 -6.75 14.04 15.41
C GLY A 527 -5.87 14.35 16.61
N ARG A 528 -4.90 13.49 16.93
CA ARG A 528 -3.93 13.73 18.01
C ARG A 528 -3.11 14.99 17.75
N ILE A 529 -2.71 15.27 16.51
CA ILE A 529 -2.06 16.54 16.16
C ILE A 529 -2.99 17.75 16.39
N ALA A 530 -4.29 17.64 16.09
CA ALA A 530 -5.26 18.72 16.36
C ALA A 530 -5.42 19.03 17.85
N GLU A 531 -5.16 18.06 18.73
CA GLU A 531 -5.16 18.21 20.19
C GLU A 531 -3.85 18.78 20.76
N LEU A 532 -2.73 18.67 20.03
CA LEU A 532 -1.45 19.24 20.48
C LEU A 532 -1.53 20.77 20.61
N PRO A 533 -0.88 21.36 21.63
CA PRO A 533 -0.83 22.81 21.76
C PRO A 533 -0.15 23.45 20.54
N GLN A 534 -0.51 24.68 20.21
CA GLN A 534 0.05 25.43 19.07
C GLN A 534 1.59 25.54 19.10
N CYS A 535 2.21 25.35 20.27
CA CYS A 535 3.64 25.24 20.42
C CYS A 535 4.04 24.51 21.70
N VAL A 536 5.20 23.85 21.69
CA VAL A 536 5.84 23.23 22.86
C VAL A 536 7.27 23.78 23.02
N GLY A 537 7.69 23.97 24.28
CA GLY A 537 9.01 24.51 24.64
C GLY A 537 9.11 26.04 24.61
N PRO A 538 10.33 26.60 24.77
CA PRO A 538 11.61 25.89 24.79
C PRO A 538 11.85 25.11 26.10
N GLY A 539 12.56 23.99 26.02
CA GLY A 539 12.78 23.10 27.18
C GLY A 539 13.82 22.01 26.92
N ASN A 540 14.16 21.25 27.95
CA ASN A 540 15.07 20.10 27.83
C ASN A 540 14.34 18.93 27.13
N CYS A 541 14.95 18.32 26.11
CA CYS A 541 14.28 17.36 25.20
C CYS A 541 13.60 16.16 25.88
N VAL A 542 13.97 15.80 27.11
CA VAL A 542 13.35 14.71 27.88
C VAL A 542 11.89 15.00 28.26
N LEU A 543 11.49 16.28 28.34
CA LEU A 543 10.10 16.68 28.63
C LEU A 543 9.23 16.76 27.35
N VAL A 544 9.81 17.21 26.24
CA VAL A 544 9.09 17.48 24.96
C VAL A 544 8.74 16.20 24.18
N LEU A 545 9.25 15.04 24.61
CA LEU A 545 8.92 13.72 24.03
C LEU A 545 7.92 12.92 24.88
N LYS A 546 7.28 13.57 25.87
CA LYS A 546 6.34 12.96 26.82
C LYS A 546 4.98 13.68 26.93
N GLU A 547 4.87 14.82 26.25
CA GLU A 547 3.66 15.58 25.95
C GLU A 547 3.50 15.59 24.42
#